data_AF-A0A2D6JPE8-F1
#
_entry.id   AF-A0A2D6JPE8-F1
#
_cell.length_a   1.000
_cell.length_b   1.000
_cell.length_c   1.000
_cell.angle_alpha   90.00
_cell.angle_beta   90.00
_cell.angle_gamma   90.00
#
_symmetry.space_group_name_H-M   'P 1'
#
loop_
_entity.id
_entity.type
_entity.pdbx_description
1 polymer ?
#
loop_
_entity_poly.entity_id
_entity_poly.type
_entity_poly.pdbx_seq_one_letter_code
_entity_poly.pdbx_strand_id
1 'polypeptide(L)'
;MGTVPEHELAALRGLSDYDQILHIQRVCQLYGVDEATVRRLLQGTSPSQTSTTPATSWDSSHKDVPGLQQATTPTAPTLVDKQQFHFTYDPTRGAEERREQVNQAILCPACGVALGIPDIRPIKVTCPACLFETTYTN
;
A
#
# COMPACT_ATOMS: atom_id res chain seq x y z
N MET A 1 -31.90 23.94 3.28
CA MET A 1 -31.26 23.75 1.96
C MET A 1 -29.81 24.16 2.12
N GLY A 2 -28.94 23.19 2.38
CA GLY A 2 -27.51 23.46 2.61
C GLY A 2 -26.87 23.94 1.31
N THR A 3 -26.27 25.12 1.34
CA THR A 3 -25.44 25.61 0.24
C THR A 3 -24.02 25.15 0.49
N VAL A 4 -23.45 24.34 -0.41
CA VAL A 4 -22.03 23.97 -0.33
C VAL A 4 -21.19 25.23 -0.58
N PRO A 5 -20.23 25.58 0.30
CA PRO A 5 -19.42 26.77 0.12
C PRO A 5 -18.38 26.58 -1.01
N GLU A 6 -18.10 27.67 -1.75
CA GLU A 6 -17.27 27.66 -2.97
C GLU A 6 -15.83 27.14 -2.75
N HIS A 7 -15.27 27.34 -1.55
CA HIS A 7 -13.92 26.85 -1.24
C HIS A 7 -13.84 25.32 -1.19
N GLU A 8 -14.90 24.62 -0.78
CA GLU A 8 -14.99 23.16 -0.80
C GLU A 8 -15.07 22.64 -2.25
N LEU A 9 -15.79 23.34 -3.11
CA LEU A 9 -15.87 23.03 -4.55
C LEU A 9 -14.54 23.31 -5.26
N ALA A 10 -13.81 24.36 -4.86
CA ALA A 10 -12.46 24.64 -5.34
C ALA A 10 -11.45 23.56 -4.91
N ALA A 11 -11.51 23.09 -3.67
CA ALA A 11 -10.70 21.98 -3.20
C ALA A 11 -10.99 20.71 -4.01
N LEU A 12 -12.27 20.35 -4.19
CA LEU A 12 -12.71 19.18 -4.95
C LEU A 12 -12.22 19.14 -6.41
N ARG A 13 -11.92 20.28 -7.02
CA ARG A 13 -11.38 20.36 -8.40
C ARG A 13 -9.89 20.02 -8.49
N GLY A 14 -9.13 20.20 -7.41
CA GLY A 14 -7.69 19.93 -7.36
C GLY A 14 -7.32 18.52 -6.90
N LEU A 15 -8.30 17.74 -6.43
CA LEU A 15 -8.11 16.38 -5.94
C LEU A 15 -8.11 15.35 -7.09
N SER A 16 -7.40 14.24 -6.88
CA SER A 16 -7.42 13.07 -7.76
C SER A 16 -8.82 12.41 -7.76
N ASP A 17 -9.17 11.63 -8.79
CA ASP A 17 -10.48 10.95 -8.89
C ASP A 17 -10.88 10.19 -7.63
N TYR A 18 -9.94 9.48 -6.99
CA TYR A 18 -10.23 8.70 -5.78
C TYR A 18 -10.48 9.59 -4.56
N ASP A 19 -9.61 10.57 -4.32
CA ASP A 19 -9.75 11.51 -3.21
C ASP A 19 -11.00 12.38 -3.39
N GLN A 20 -11.32 12.73 -4.62
CA GLN A 20 -12.52 13.49 -4.98
C GLN A 20 -13.79 12.75 -4.57
N ILE A 21 -13.89 11.43 -4.78
CA ILE A 21 -15.06 10.64 -4.37
C ILE A 21 -15.23 10.66 -2.84
N LEU A 22 -14.15 10.40 -2.09
CA LEU A 22 -14.18 10.42 -0.62
C LEU A 22 -14.58 11.78 -0.07
N HIS A 23 -14.05 12.84 -0.67
CA HIS A 23 -14.31 14.20 -0.24
C HIS A 23 -15.74 14.66 -0.59
N ILE A 24 -16.30 14.24 -1.74
CA ILE A 24 -17.71 14.47 -2.07
C ILE A 24 -18.62 13.81 -1.02
N GLN A 25 -18.34 12.56 -0.63
CA GLN A 25 -19.13 11.86 0.41
C GLN A 25 -19.09 12.61 1.75
N ARG A 26 -17.93 13.14 2.13
CA ARG A 26 -17.78 13.98 3.34
C ARG A 26 -18.63 15.25 3.26
N VAL A 27 -18.59 15.96 2.13
CA VAL A 27 -19.37 17.19 1.90
C VAL A 27 -20.88 16.89 1.92
N CYS A 28 -21.30 15.76 1.35
CA CYS A 28 -22.71 15.34 1.37
C CYS A 28 -23.21 15.14 2.82
N GLN A 29 -22.40 14.52 3.69
CA GLN A 29 -22.75 14.33 5.10
C GLN A 29 -22.78 15.64 5.90
N LEU A 30 -21.82 16.55 5.66
CA LEU A 30 -21.73 17.80 6.41
C LEU A 30 -22.83 18.81 6.05
N TYR A 31 -23.16 18.91 4.77
CA TYR A 31 -24.09 19.94 4.28
C TYR A 31 -25.48 19.38 3.94
N GLY A 32 -25.69 18.07 4.05
CA GLY A 32 -26.97 17.41 3.76
C GLY A 32 -27.40 17.57 2.29
N VAL A 33 -26.42 17.57 1.38
CA VAL A 33 -26.63 17.75 -0.06
C VAL A 33 -26.38 16.42 -0.77
N ASP A 34 -27.17 16.11 -1.79
CA ASP A 34 -27.02 14.88 -2.55
C ASP A 34 -25.79 14.92 -3.46
N GLU A 35 -25.16 13.75 -3.66
CA GLU A 35 -23.93 13.58 -4.44
C GLU A 35 -24.10 14.08 -5.89
N ALA A 36 -25.27 13.82 -6.49
CA ALA A 36 -25.57 14.27 -7.85
C ALA A 36 -25.62 15.81 -7.96
N THR A 37 -26.01 16.49 -6.88
CA THR A 37 -26.07 17.96 -6.83
C THR A 37 -24.67 18.55 -6.71
N VAL A 38 -23.80 17.95 -5.88
CA VAL A 38 -22.40 18.37 -5.72
C VAL A 38 -21.62 18.19 -7.02
N ARG A 39 -21.82 17.06 -7.72
CA ARG A 39 -21.19 16.82 -9.03
C ARG A 39 -21.66 17.82 -10.10
N ARG A 40 -22.95 18.18 -10.09
CA ARG A 40 -23.49 19.18 -11.02
C ARG A 40 -22.91 20.57 -10.77
N LEU A 41 -22.69 20.92 -9.49
CA LEU A 41 -22.02 22.16 -9.12
C LEU A 41 -20.56 22.17 -9.60
N LEU A 42 -19.82 21.07 -9.42
CA LEU A 42 -18.46 20.94 -9.95
C LEU A 42 -18.37 21.15 -11.47
N GLN A 43 -19.34 20.62 -12.23
CA GLN A 43 -19.38 20.71 -13.68
C GLN A 43 -19.85 22.09 -14.18
N GLY A 44 -20.71 22.77 -13.41
CA GLY A 44 -21.26 24.08 -13.75
C GLY A 44 -20.29 25.25 -13.60
N THR A 45 -19.17 25.06 -12.91
CA THR A 45 -18.13 26.09 -12.66
C THR A 45 -16.79 25.71 -13.30
N SER A 46 -16.82 25.28 -14.55
CA SER A 46 -15.61 25.04 -15.34
C SER A 46 -15.20 26.32 -16.10
N PRO A 47 -14.21 27.10 -15.62
CA PRO A 47 -13.41 27.91 -16.52
C PRO A 47 -12.57 26.94 -17.35
N SER A 48 -12.71 27.03 -18.68
CA SER A 48 -11.88 26.34 -19.68
C SER A 48 -10.40 26.35 -19.28
N GLN A 49 -9.93 25.28 -18.65
CA GLN A 49 -8.50 25.04 -18.43
C GLN A 49 -7.96 24.27 -19.63
N THR A 50 -7.25 24.99 -20.47
CA THR A 50 -6.26 24.46 -21.41
C THR A 50 -5.27 23.59 -20.63
N SER A 51 -5.43 22.28 -20.75
CA SER A 51 -4.47 21.27 -20.35
C SER A 51 -3.24 21.38 -21.23
N THR A 52 -2.23 22.11 -20.76
CA THR A 52 -0.87 22.03 -21.29
C THR A 52 -0.10 21.13 -20.34
N THR A 53 -0.08 19.84 -20.60
CA THR A 53 0.83 18.88 -19.95
C THR A 53 2.26 19.17 -20.41
N PRO A 54 3.20 19.55 -19.52
CA PRO A 54 4.61 19.39 -19.84
C PRO A 54 4.93 17.89 -19.71
N ALA A 55 5.16 17.23 -20.83
CA ALA A 55 5.76 15.90 -20.86
C ALA A 55 7.15 16.01 -20.22
N THR A 56 7.24 15.73 -18.92
CA THR A 56 8.52 15.66 -18.23
C THR A 56 9.08 14.28 -18.55
N SER A 57 9.92 14.19 -19.58
CA SER A 57 10.65 12.97 -19.90
C SER A 57 11.60 12.67 -18.74
N TRP A 58 11.25 11.71 -17.90
CA TRP A 58 12.08 11.25 -16.81
C TRP A 58 13.28 10.48 -17.37
N ASP A 59 14.42 11.16 -17.53
CA ASP A 59 15.68 10.51 -17.86
C ASP A 59 16.15 9.67 -16.67
N SER A 60 16.12 8.35 -16.84
CA SER A 60 16.50 7.40 -15.78
C SER A 60 17.98 7.07 -15.78
N SER A 61 18.77 7.68 -16.67
CA SER A 61 20.19 7.32 -16.91
C SER A 61 21.13 7.68 -15.75
N HIS A 62 20.66 8.41 -14.74
CA HIS A 62 21.44 8.85 -13.58
C HIS A 62 20.98 8.25 -12.25
N LYS A 63 20.04 7.29 -12.25
CA LYS A 63 19.72 6.48 -11.08
C LYS A 63 20.74 5.36 -10.94
N ASP A 64 21.94 5.68 -10.46
CA ASP A 64 22.78 4.66 -9.85
C ASP A 64 22.12 4.23 -8.54
N VAL A 65 21.85 2.93 -8.38
CA VAL A 65 21.21 2.36 -7.19
C VAL A 65 22.34 1.95 -6.24
N PRO A 66 22.67 2.73 -5.20
CA PRO A 66 23.81 2.41 -4.35
C PRO A 66 23.41 1.20 -3.51
N GLY A 67 24.08 0.06 -3.68
CA GLY A 67 23.94 -1.10 -2.80
C GLY A 67 23.75 -2.46 -3.46
N LEU A 68 23.63 -2.56 -4.79
CA LEU A 68 23.50 -3.87 -5.44
C LEU A 68 24.80 -4.72 -5.35
N GLN A 69 25.99 -4.10 -5.20
CA GLN A 69 27.24 -4.86 -5.04
C GLN A 69 27.42 -5.55 -3.67
N GLN A 70 26.50 -5.33 -2.72
CA GLN A 70 26.56 -5.93 -1.38
C GLN A 70 25.43 -6.94 -1.12
N ALA A 71 24.81 -7.50 -2.18
CA ALA A 71 23.97 -8.68 -2.08
C ALA A 71 24.82 -9.91 -1.70
N THR A 72 25.35 -9.89 -0.47
CA THR A 72 25.93 -11.04 0.18
C THR A 72 24.75 -11.95 0.47
N THR A 73 24.75 -13.16 -0.09
CA THR A 73 23.77 -14.20 0.25
C THR A 73 23.69 -14.30 1.77
N PRO A 74 22.57 -13.89 2.41
CA PRO A 74 22.55 -13.83 3.86
C PRO A 74 22.59 -15.25 4.40
N THR A 75 23.72 -15.60 5.01
CA THR A 75 23.96 -16.90 5.66
C THR A 75 23.05 -17.10 6.89
N ALA A 76 22.43 -16.03 7.40
CA ALA A 76 21.48 -16.07 8.50
C ALA A 76 20.26 -15.18 8.19
N PRO A 77 19.04 -15.63 8.54
CA PRO A 77 17.84 -14.83 8.37
C PRO A 77 17.85 -13.62 9.32
N THR A 78 17.48 -12.45 8.81
CA THR A 78 17.22 -11.29 9.66
C THR A 78 15.96 -11.54 10.48
N LEU A 79 16.14 -11.77 11.78
CA LEU A 79 15.04 -11.95 12.73
C LEU A 79 14.36 -10.61 12.97
N VAL A 80 13.04 -10.56 12.90
CA VAL A 80 12.26 -9.35 13.17
C VAL A 80 11.16 -9.65 14.18
N ASP A 81 10.74 -8.65 14.94
CA ASP A 81 9.69 -8.79 15.96
C ASP A 81 8.35 -9.19 15.31
N LYS A 82 7.81 -10.34 15.74
CA LYS A 82 6.52 -10.88 15.30
C LYS A 82 5.36 -9.91 15.58
N GLN A 83 5.44 -9.09 16.63
CA GLN A 83 4.39 -8.14 17.02
C GLN A 83 4.25 -6.96 16.05
N GLN A 84 5.28 -6.65 15.27
CA GLN A 84 5.24 -5.57 14.28
C GLN A 84 4.51 -5.98 12.99
N PHE A 85 4.29 -7.28 12.77
CA PHE A 85 3.64 -7.79 11.58
C PHE A 85 2.26 -8.34 11.90
N HIS A 86 1.24 -7.79 11.23
CA HIS A 86 -0.13 -8.24 11.35
C HIS A 86 -0.35 -9.53 10.55
N PHE A 87 0.03 -10.68 11.12
CA PHE A 87 -0.32 -12.00 10.60
C PHE A 87 -1.81 -12.36 10.84
N THR A 88 -2.57 -11.43 11.44
CA THR A 88 -3.82 -11.68 12.17
C THR A 88 -5.08 -11.64 11.33
N TYR A 89 -5.04 -11.18 10.07
CA TYR A 89 -6.25 -11.08 9.25
C TYR A 89 -6.38 -12.20 8.22
N ASP A 90 -6.67 -13.39 8.73
CA ASP A 90 -7.27 -14.51 7.98
C ASP A 90 -8.44 -15.00 8.85
N PRO A 91 -9.70 -14.82 8.41
CA PRO A 91 -10.91 -15.16 9.17
C PRO A 91 -11.27 -16.65 9.13
N THR A 92 -10.43 -17.51 8.56
CA THR A 92 -10.65 -18.96 8.52
C THR A 92 -10.24 -19.64 9.84
N ARG A 93 -10.99 -20.67 10.27
CA ARG A 93 -10.66 -21.42 11.51
C ARG A 93 -9.29 -22.10 11.47
N GLY A 94 -8.83 -22.52 10.29
CA GLY A 94 -7.49 -23.08 10.11
C GLY A 94 -6.37 -22.04 10.11
N ALA A 95 -6.67 -20.75 10.24
CA ALA A 95 -5.66 -19.71 10.36
C ALA A 95 -5.08 -19.62 11.78
N GLU A 96 -5.89 -19.89 12.81
CA GLU A 96 -5.42 -19.90 14.21
C GLU A 96 -4.34 -20.97 14.40
N GLU A 97 -4.60 -22.19 13.93
CA GLU A 97 -3.68 -23.34 14.01
C GLU A 97 -2.37 -23.08 13.24
N ARG A 98 -2.45 -22.44 12.06
CA ARG A 98 -1.27 -22.01 11.30
C ARG A 98 -0.48 -20.90 12.00
N ARG A 99 -1.14 -20.00 12.74
CA ARG A 99 -0.47 -18.92 13.51
C ARG A 99 0.21 -19.44 14.77
N GLU A 100 -0.33 -20.48 15.39
CA GLU A 100 0.27 -21.16 16.55
C GLU A 100 1.56 -21.89 16.15
N GLN A 101 1.63 -22.40 14.92
CA GLN A 101 2.83 -23.05 14.38
C GLN A 101 3.94 -22.05 14.00
N VAL A 102 3.63 -20.74 13.88
CA VAL A 102 4.62 -19.69 13.60
C VAL A 102 5.24 -19.20 14.90
N ASN A 103 6.52 -19.49 15.12
CA ASN A 103 7.24 -19.07 16.33
C ASN A 103 8.21 -17.89 16.07
N GLN A 104 8.73 -17.78 14.85
CA GLN A 104 9.64 -16.72 14.43
C GLN A 104 9.12 -15.96 13.21
N ALA A 105 9.52 -14.68 13.09
CA ALA A 105 9.35 -13.89 11.88
C ALA A 105 10.72 -13.58 11.28
N ILE A 106 10.89 -13.90 9.99
CA ILE A 106 12.11 -13.62 9.23
C ILE A 106 11.79 -12.80 7.99
N LEU A 107 12.76 -12.06 7.47
CA LEU A 107 12.62 -11.42 6.15
C LEU A 107 13.08 -12.36 5.04
N CYS A 108 12.32 -12.42 3.95
CA CYS A 108 12.79 -13.06 2.74
C CYS A 108 14.03 -12.31 2.20
N PRO A 109 15.14 -12.99 1.90
CA PRO A 109 16.36 -12.33 1.43
C PRO A 109 16.25 -11.76 0.02
N ALA A 110 15.28 -12.23 -0.78
CA ALA A 110 15.07 -11.76 -2.15
C ALA A 110 14.14 -10.54 -2.25
N CYS A 111 13.06 -10.51 -1.45
CA CYS A 111 12.02 -9.46 -1.56
C CYS A 111 11.78 -8.67 -0.27
N GLY A 112 12.41 -9.02 0.84
CA GLY A 112 12.25 -8.34 2.13
C GLY A 112 10.87 -8.52 2.78
N VAL A 113 10.00 -9.39 2.24
CA VAL A 113 8.70 -9.68 2.84
C VAL A 113 8.87 -10.47 4.14
N ALA A 114 8.11 -10.10 5.17
CA ALA A 114 8.08 -10.81 6.45
C ALA A 114 7.35 -12.15 6.32
N LEU A 115 8.01 -13.22 6.73
CA LEU A 115 7.53 -14.59 6.72
C LEU A 115 7.49 -15.13 8.15
N GLY A 116 6.34 -15.69 8.53
CA GLY A 116 6.19 -16.44 9.78
C GLY A 116 6.60 -17.89 9.61
N ILE A 117 7.53 -18.38 10.44
CA ILE A 117 8.16 -19.69 10.30
C ILE A 117 8.25 -20.40 11.65
N PRO A 118 8.11 -21.73 11.71
CA PRO A 118 8.35 -22.50 12.93
C PRO A 118 9.85 -22.52 13.32
N ASP A 119 10.13 -22.78 14.60
CA ASP A 119 11.51 -22.78 15.16
C ASP A 119 12.27 -24.09 14.92
N ILE A 120 11.63 -25.09 14.32
CA ILE A 120 12.29 -26.32 13.89
C ILE A 120 13.22 -26.04 12.71
N ARG A 121 14.42 -26.61 12.77
CA ARG A 121 15.44 -26.64 11.70
C ARG A 121 15.90 -28.10 11.57
N PRO A 122 16.23 -28.62 10.37
CA PRO A 122 16.32 -27.95 9.07
C PRO A 122 14.95 -27.82 8.38
N ILE A 123 14.69 -26.68 7.76
CA ILE A 123 13.44 -26.43 7.02
C ILE A 123 13.69 -25.79 5.66
N LYS A 124 12.82 -26.11 4.72
CA LYS A 124 12.73 -25.43 3.42
C LYS A 124 11.62 -24.39 3.48
N VAL A 125 11.96 -23.16 3.15
CA VAL A 125 11.07 -22.01 3.20
C VAL A 125 10.93 -21.47 1.78
N THR A 126 9.69 -21.40 1.31
CA THR A 126 9.34 -20.81 0.01
C THR A 126 8.55 -19.53 0.25
N CYS A 127 9.03 -18.41 -0.27
CA CYS A 127 8.32 -17.12 -0.15
C CYS A 127 7.10 -17.09 -1.08
N PRO A 128 5.88 -16.80 -0.59
CA PRO A 128 4.69 -16.72 -1.44
C PRO A 128 4.67 -15.51 -2.38
N ALA A 129 5.46 -14.46 -2.11
CA ALA A 129 5.49 -13.24 -2.91
C ALA A 129 6.43 -13.34 -4.12
N CYS A 130 7.59 -13.99 -3.98
CA CYS A 130 8.62 -14.04 -5.02
C CYS A 130 9.04 -15.47 -5.42
N LEU A 131 8.45 -16.51 -4.81
CA LEU A 131 8.78 -17.92 -5.05
C LEU A 131 10.24 -18.30 -4.77
N PHE A 132 10.97 -17.46 -4.03
CA PHE A 132 12.34 -17.76 -3.65
C PHE A 132 12.40 -18.86 -2.60
N GLU A 133 13.20 -19.89 -2.88
CA GLU A 133 13.41 -21.04 -2.01
C GLU A 133 14.70 -20.89 -1.21
N THR A 134 14.61 -21.04 0.11
CA THR A 134 15.75 -21.00 1.03
C THR A 134 15.69 -22.16 1.99
N THR A 135 16.85 -22.70 2.35
CA THR A 135 16.94 -23.74 3.37
C THR A 135 17.69 -23.19 4.56
N TYR A 136 17.05 -23.19 5.73
CA TYR A 136 17.68 -22.77 7.00
C TYR A 136 18.08 -24.02 7.79
N THR A 137 19.37 -24.16 8.09
CA THR A 137 19.96 -25.34 8.72
C THR A 137 20.41 -25.12 10.16
N ASN A 138 20.35 -23.89 10.68
CA ASN A 138 20.67 -23.54 12.07
C ASN A 138 19.63 -22.60 12.67
#